data_AF-A0A3P1WNU1-F1
#
_entry.id   AF-A0A3P1WNU1-F1
#
_cell.length_a   1.000
_cell.length_b   1.000
_cell.length_c   1.000
_cell.angle_alpha   90.00
_cell.angle_beta   90.00
_cell.angle_gamma   90.00
#
_symmetry.space_group_name_H-M   'P 1'
#
loop_
_entity.id
_entity.type
_entity.pdbx_description
1 polymer ?
#
loop_
_entity_poly.entity_id
_entity_poly.type
_entity_poly.pdbx_seq_one_letter_code
_entity_poly.pdbx_strand_id
1 'polypeptide(L)'
;LQQKYEQLKAKLQAEGLFDQQYKKPLPSPAHCVGVITSKTGAALHDILHVLKRRDPSLPVIIYPAAVQGDDAPGQIVRAIELANQRNECDVLIVGRGGGSLEDLWSFNDER
;
A
#
# COMPACT_ATOMS: atom_id res chain seq x y z
N LEU A 1 -8.77 19.42 -5.93
CA LEU A 1 -8.38 18.00 -5.77
C LEU A 1 -9.59 17.06 -5.71
N GLN A 2 -10.61 17.33 -4.88
CA GLN A 2 -11.81 16.50 -4.80
C GLN A 2 -12.50 16.22 -6.14
N GLN A 3 -12.68 17.24 -7.01
CA GLN A 3 -13.27 17.02 -8.33
C GLN A 3 -12.43 16.08 -9.21
N LYS A 4 -11.09 16.21 -9.18
CA LYS A 4 -10.18 15.32 -9.92
C LYS A 4 -10.27 13.89 -9.40
N TYR A 5 -10.36 13.72 -8.08
CA TYR A 5 -10.56 12.43 -7.44
C TYR A 5 -11.86 11.76 -7.92
N GLU A 6 -13.00 12.46 -7.87
CA GLU A 6 -14.28 11.90 -8.30
C GLU A 6 -14.31 11.58 -9.79
N GLN A 7 -13.69 12.42 -10.63
CA GLN A 7 -13.56 12.15 -12.07
C GLN A 7 -12.73 10.90 -12.34
N LEU A 8 -11.57 10.76 -11.69
CA LEU A 8 -10.72 9.58 -11.82
C LEU A 8 -11.44 8.33 -11.30
N LYS A 9 -12.06 8.40 -10.13
CA LYS A 9 -12.83 7.30 -9.56
C LYS A 9 -13.96 6.86 -10.50
N ALA A 10 -14.70 7.79 -11.09
CA ALA A 10 -15.76 7.47 -12.05
C ALA A 10 -15.20 6.81 -13.32
N LYS A 11 -14.06 7.29 -13.84
CA LYS A 11 -13.34 6.69 -14.96
C LYS A 11 -12.93 5.24 -14.66
N LEU A 12 -12.18 5.01 -13.57
CA LEU A 12 -11.70 3.67 -13.19
C LEU A 12 -12.86 2.72 -12.84
N GLN A 13 -13.98 3.24 -12.32
CA GLN A 13 -15.21 2.47 -12.10
C GLN A 13 -15.85 2.04 -13.42
N ALA A 14 -15.90 2.92 -14.42
CA ALA A 14 -16.42 2.59 -15.74
C ALA A 14 -15.54 1.58 -16.49
N GLU A 15 -14.23 1.55 -16.20
CA GLU A 15 -13.29 0.55 -16.69
C GLU A 15 -13.41 -0.81 -15.96
N GLY A 16 -14.22 -0.91 -14.91
CA GLY A 16 -14.44 -2.14 -14.15
C GLY A 16 -13.30 -2.50 -13.18
N LEU A 17 -12.34 -1.60 -12.95
CA LEU A 17 -11.17 -1.88 -12.09
C LEU A 17 -11.54 -2.11 -10.61
N PHE A 18 -12.74 -1.72 -10.20
CA PHE A 18 -13.27 -1.96 -8.87
C PHE A 18 -14.19 -3.19 -8.78
N ASP A 19 -14.40 -3.91 -9.89
CA ASP A 19 -15.31 -5.05 -9.90
C ASP A 19 -14.89 -6.13 -8.90
N GLN A 20 -15.88 -6.69 -8.20
CA GLN A 20 -15.66 -7.70 -7.18
C GLN A 20 -14.94 -8.94 -7.72
N GLN A 21 -15.10 -9.26 -9.01
CA GLN A 21 -14.47 -10.40 -9.68
C GLN A 21 -12.94 -10.32 -9.69
N TYR A 22 -12.35 -9.12 -9.65
CA TYR A 22 -10.90 -8.93 -9.63
C TYR A 22 -10.33 -8.90 -8.20
N LYS A 23 -11.18 -8.84 -7.17
CA LYS A 23 -10.75 -8.83 -5.78
C LYS A 23 -10.24 -10.22 -5.38
N LYS A 24 -8.99 -10.27 -4.92
CA LYS A 24 -8.39 -11.49 -4.38
C LYS A 24 -8.72 -11.60 -2.88
N PRO A 25 -9.05 -12.80 -2.37
CA PRO A 25 -9.17 -13.00 -0.93
C PRO A 25 -7.81 -12.80 -0.25
N LEU A 26 -7.83 -12.34 1.00
CA LEU A 26 -6.62 -12.28 1.82
C LEU A 26 -6.21 -13.69 2.28
N PRO A 27 -4.91 -14.00 2.34
CA PRO A 27 -4.45 -15.28 2.90
C PRO A 27 -4.87 -15.42 4.36
N SER A 28 -5.21 -16.64 4.77
CA SER A 28 -5.58 -16.97 6.14
C SER A 28 -5.09 -18.39 6.49
N PRO A 29 -4.09 -18.54 7.39
CA PRO A 29 -3.28 -17.46 7.97
C PRO A 29 -2.34 -16.83 6.93
N ALA A 30 -1.92 -15.59 7.20
CA ALA A 30 -0.80 -14.97 6.47
C ALA A 30 0.52 -15.49 7.07
N HIS A 31 1.49 -15.82 6.21
CA HIS A 31 2.79 -16.38 6.61
C HIS A 31 3.92 -15.35 6.51
N CYS A 32 3.78 -14.29 5.71
CA CYS A 32 4.74 -13.19 5.70
C CYS A 32 4.13 -11.91 5.13
N VAL A 33 4.21 -10.82 5.89
CA VAL A 33 3.67 -9.52 5.49
C VAL A 33 4.77 -8.62 4.96
N GLY A 34 4.60 -8.12 3.74
CA GLY A 34 5.41 -7.01 3.23
C GLY A 34 4.78 -5.67 3.63
N VAL A 35 5.59 -4.70 4.05
CA VAL A 35 5.13 -3.35 4.42
C VAL A 35 5.82 -2.32 3.53
N ILE A 36 5.05 -1.66 2.68
CA ILE A 36 5.49 -0.56 1.81
C ILE A 36 5.05 0.76 2.45
N THR A 37 6.01 1.46 3.05
CA THR A 37 5.76 2.74 3.73
C THR A 37 7.06 3.56 3.87
N SER A 38 6.97 4.77 4.44
CA SER A 38 8.17 5.57 4.72
C SER A 38 9.02 4.92 5.82
N LYS A 39 10.35 4.98 5.65
CA LYS A 39 11.31 4.29 6.53
C LYS A 39 11.30 4.79 7.98
N THR A 40 10.82 6.01 8.23
CA THR A 40 10.92 6.70 9.53
C THR A 40 9.57 7.20 10.06
N GLY A 41 8.46 6.89 9.40
CA GLY A 41 7.14 7.40 9.78
C GLY A 41 6.50 6.63 10.94
N ALA A 42 5.65 7.33 11.71
CA ALA A 42 4.83 6.73 12.77
C ALA A 42 4.00 5.53 12.29
N ALA A 43 3.54 5.54 11.04
CA ALA A 43 2.79 4.43 10.45
C ALA A 43 3.57 3.11 10.46
N LEU A 44 4.87 3.12 10.17
CA LEU A 44 5.70 1.91 10.24
C LEU A 44 5.74 1.37 11.67
N HIS A 45 5.94 2.25 12.64
CA HIS A 45 5.96 1.88 14.05
C HIS A 45 4.62 1.30 14.51
N ASP A 46 3.49 1.92 14.11
CA ASP A 46 2.15 1.46 14.46
C ASP A 46 1.85 0.09 13.85
N ILE A 47 2.17 -0.11 12.56
CA ILE A 47 2.00 -1.40 11.88
C ILE A 47 2.80 -2.48 12.60
N LEU A 48 4.10 -2.25 12.84
CA LEU A 48 4.96 -3.22 13.51
C LEU A 48 4.48 -3.52 14.93
N HIS A 49 4.02 -2.51 15.68
CA HIS A 49 3.49 -2.69 17.03
C HIS A 49 2.23 -3.55 17.04
N VAL A 50 1.28 -3.29 16.12
CA VAL A 50 0.04 -4.07 16.03
C VAL A 50 0.32 -5.50 15.59
N LEU A 51 1.17 -5.72 14.59
CA LEU A 51 1.54 -7.06 14.12
C LEU A 51 2.23 -7.84 15.25
N LYS A 52 3.23 -7.24 15.91
CA LYS A 52 3.94 -7.86 17.05
C LYS A 52 2.99 -8.26 18.17
N ARG A 53 1.96 -7.46 18.46
CA ARG A 53 0.98 -7.75 19.50
C ARG A 53 0.00 -8.86 19.10
N ARG A 54 -0.41 -8.93 17.83
CA ARG A 54 -1.39 -9.91 17.33
C ARG A 54 -0.76 -11.27 17.01
N ASP A 55 0.40 -11.25 16.39
CA ASP A 55 1.19 -12.44 16.06
C ASP A 55 2.69 -12.08 16.12
N PRO A 56 3.35 -12.32 17.27
CA PRO A 56 4.77 -12.01 17.44
C PRO A 56 5.71 -12.83 16.53
N SER A 57 5.22 -13.93 15.97
CA SER A 57 5.98 -14.87 15.14
C SER A 57 5.91 -14.57 13.64
N LEU A 58 4.93 -13.76 13.23
CA LEU A 58 4.72 -13.36 11.83
C LEU A 58 5.92 -12.59 11.27
N PRO A 59 6.63 -13.13 10.27
CA PRO A 59 7.69 -12.41 9.56
C PRO A 59 7.16 -11.16 8.86
N VAL A 60 7.92 -10.06 8.99
CA VAL A 60 7.61 -8.78 8.34
C VAL A 60 8.80 -8.32 7.52
N ILE A 61 8.59 -8.01 6.24
CA ILE A 61 9.61 -7.46 5.33
C ILE A 61 9.25 -6.01 5.03
N ILE A 62 10.20 -5.10 5.22
CA ILE A 62 9.99 -3.66 5.00
C ILE A 62 10.56 -3.28 3.63
N TYR A 63 9.70 -2.69 2.81
CA TYR A 63 10.03 -2.15 1.49
C TYR A 63 9.89 -0.62 1.57
N PRO A 64 10.97 0.12 1.88
CA PRO A 64 10.88 1.55 2.11
C PRO A 64 10.55 2.30 0.80
N ALA A 65 9.52 3.15 0.85
CA ALA A 65 9.13 4.02 -0.26
C ALA A 65 8.69 5.39 0.27
N ALA A 66 8.92 6.44 -0.52
CA ALA A 66 8.21 7.69 -0.32
C ALA A 66 6.69 7.44 -0.51
N VAL A 67 5.89 8.02 0.37
CA VAL A 67 4.42 7.84 0.40
C VAL A 67 3.66 9.16 0.32
N GLN A 68 4.38 10.21 -0.07
CA GLN A 68 3.88 11.55 -0.35
C GLN A 68 4.88 12.27 -1.25
N GLY A 69 4.42 13.29 -1.97
CA GLY A 69 5.21 14.02 -2.96
C GLY A 69 5.27 13.33 -4.33
N ASP A 70 5.90 14.01 -5.28
CA ASP A 70 5.84 13.68 -6.71
C ASP A 70 6.56 12.36 -7.06
N ASP A 71 7.57 11.99 -6.28
CA ASP A 71 8.35 10.76 -6.45
C ASP A 71 7.67 9.53 -5.84
N ALA A 72 6.66 9.70 -4.99
CA ALA A 72 6.04 8.61 -4.25
C ALA A 72 5.39 7.54 -5.15
N PRO A 73 4.60 7.87 -6.18
CA PRO A 73 3.96 6.86 -7.02
C PRO A 73 4.97 5.90 -7.65
N GLY A 74 6.03 6.44 -8.26
CA GLY A 74 7.07 5.62 -8.87
C GLY A 74 7.86 4.78 -7.85
N GLN A 75 8.06 5.28 -6.62
CA GLN A 75 8.69 4.49 -5.56
C GLN A 75 7.79 3.36 -5.06
N ILE A 76 6.48 3.61 -4.91
CA ILE A 76 5.50 2.61 -4.49
C ILE A 76 5.40 1.51 -5.54
N VAL A 77 5.29 1.86 -6.83
CA VAL A 77 5.25 0.88 -7.94
C VAL A 77 6.49 -0.01 -7.91
N ARG A 78 7.70 0.57 -7.86
CA ARG A 78 8.95 -0.20 -7.78
C ARG A 78 9.02 -1.11 -6.55
N ALA A 79 8.50 -0.66 -5.41
CA ALA A 79 8.46 -1.47 -4.20
C ALA A 79 7.50 -2.66 -4.32
N ILE A 80 6.34 -2.48 -4.97
CA ILE A 80 5.39 -3.56 -5.27
C ILE A 80 6.02 -4.55 -6.24
N GLU A 81 6.62 -4.08 -7.33
CA GLU A 81 7.31 -4.92 -8.31
C GLU A 81 8.43 -5.74 -7.66
N LEU A 82 9.26 -5.10 -6.84
CA LEU A 82 10.34 -5.77 -6.10
C LEU A 82 9.79 -6.84 -5.14
N ALA A 83 8.72 -6.54 -4.41
CA ALA A 83 8.10 -7.51 -3.51
C ALA A 83 7.53 -8.72 -4.26
N ASN A 84 6.85 -8.46 -5.40
CA ASN A 84 6.34 -9.51 -6.28
C ASN A 84 7.47 -10.37 -6.86
N GLN A 85 8.59 -9.74 -7.27
CA GLN A 85 9.76 -10.44 -7.81
C GLN A 85 10.43 -11.34 -6.77
N ARG A 86 10.54 -10.86 -5.52
CA ARG A 86 11.15 -11.62 -4.43
C ARG A 86 10.26 -12.75 -3.94
N ASN A 87 8.94 -12.60 -4.07
CA ASN A 87 7.94 -13.62 -3.74
C ASN A 87 8.10 -14.20 -2.31
N GLU A 88 8.48 -13.33 -1.36
CA GLU A 88 8.69 -13.69 0.05
C GLU A 88 7.44 -13.46 0.91
N CYS A 89 6.54 -12.58 0.47
CA CYS A 89 5.34 -12.17 1.20
C CYS A 89 4.09 -12.69 0.51
N ASP A 90 3.10 -13.14 1.28
CA ASP A 90 1.78 -13.53 0.75
C ASP A 90 0.76 -12.39 0.77
N VAL A 91 1.08 -11.29 1.46
CA VAL A 91 0.29 -10.06 1.47
C VAL A 91 1.18 -8.82 1.62
N LEU A 92 0.77 -7.72 1.01
CA LEU A 92 1.40 -6.41 1.15
C LEU A 92 0.48 -5.42 1.85
N ILE A 93 1.01 -4.71 2.85
CA ILE A 93 0.40 -3.50 3.41
C ILE A 93 1.09 -2.32 2.74
N VAL A 94 0.34 -1.55 1.96
CA VAL A 94 0.83 -0.31 1.34
C VAL A 94 0.11 0.84 2.03
N GLY A 95 0.87 1.75 2.65
CA GLY A 95 0.23 2.82 3.40
C GLY A 95 1.17 3.91 3.87
N ARG A 96 0.54 4.98 4.36
CA ARG A 96 1.21 6.14 4.97
C ARG A 96 0.61 6.44 6.33
N GLY A 97 1.29 7.31 7.09
CA GLY A 97 0.73 7.89 8.32
C GLY A 97 -0.29 8.98 8.04
N GLY A 98 -0.52 9.84 9.03
CA GLY A 98 -1.35 11.03 8.85
C GLY A 98 -0.84 11.99 7.78
N GLY A 99 -1.63 13.03 7.51
CA GLY A 99 -1.30 14.11 6.57
C GLY A 99 -2.55 14.62 5.86
N SER A 100 -2.36 15.50 4.88
CA SER A 100 -3.46 16.13 4.14
C SER A 100 -4.08 15.18 3.11
N LEU A 101 -5.27 15.51 2.59
CA LEU A 101 -5.84 14.84 1.42
C LEU A 101 -4.94 15.01 0.17
N GLU A 102 -4.16 16.08 0.13
CA GLU A 102 -3.25 16.37 -0.98
C GLU A 102 -2.11 15.36 -1.03
N ASP A 103 -1.59 14.97 0.13
CA ASP A 103 -0.56 13.94 0.25
C ASP A 103 -1.06 12.54 -0.13
N LEU A 104 -2.37 12.27 -0.02
CA LEU A 104 -2.98 11.01 -0.52
C LEU A 104 -3.06 10.96 -2.04
N TRP A 105 -2.87 12.08 -2.73
CA TRP A 105 -2.95 12.11 -4.18
C TRP A 105 -1.93 11.18 -4.83
N SER A 106 -0.77 10.94 -4.20
CA SER A 106 0.23 9.96 -4.64
C SER A 106 -0.31 8.52 -4.77
N PHE A 107 -1.42 8.18 -4.12
CA PHE A 107 -2.08 6.87 -4.23
C PHE A 107 -3.17 6.83 -5.31
N ASN A 108 -3.48 7.97 -5.93
CA ASN A 108 -4.46 8.12 -7.00
C ASN A 108 -3.76 8.44 -8.34
N ASP A 109 -2.50 8.08 -8.45
CA ASP A 109 -1.73 8.21 -9.68
C ASP A 109 -1.95 6.95 -10.54
N GLU A 110 -2.08 7.12 -11.85
CA GLU A 110 -2.35 6.02 -12.79
C GLU A 110 -1.06 5.40 -13.37
N ARG A 111 0.13 5.85 -12.93
CA ARG A 111 1.43 5.29 -13.31
C ARG A 111 1.71 3.91 -12.72
#